data_AF-A0A9E0NR12-F1
#
_entry.id   AF-A0A9E0NR12-F1
#
_cell.length_a   1.000
_cell.length_b   1.000
_cell.length_c   1.000
_cell.angle_alpha   90.00
_cell.angle_beta   90.00
_cell.angle_gamma   90.00
#
_symmetry.space_group_name_H-M   'P 1'
#
loop_
_entity.id
_entity.type
_entity.pdbx_description
1 polymer ?
#
loop_
_entity_poly.entity_id
_entity_poly.type
_entity_poly.pdbx_seq_one_letter_code
_entity_poly.pdbx_strand_id
1 'polypeptide(L)'
;MQLNDQLLITYECVSAVGTSLDLKKMIEHFLKVFSRKTGAIASIYWEYDTTQSTYLPLCLYGKKSFQPLLTPPYERMENYTIVHDKESGKNLLHVK
;
A
#
# COMPACT_ATOMS: atom_id res chain seq x y z
N MET A 1 -20.48 5.46 4.21
CA MET A 1 -20.07 4.05 4.44
C MET A 1 -20.31 3.74 5.90
N GLN A 2 -21.07 2.69 6.24
CA GLN A 2 -21.33 2.35 7.64
C GLN A 2 -20.10 1.67 8.26
N LEU A 3 -19.93 1.77 9.58
CA LEU A 3 -18.78 1.19 10.31
C LEU A 3 -18.64 -0.32 10.04
N ASN A 4 -19.75 -1.03 9.91
CA ASN A 4 -19.76 -2.46 9.61
C ASN A 4 -19.19 -2.76 8.21
N ASP A 5 -19.44 -1.90 7.22
CA ASP A 5 -18.87 -2.06 5.89
C ASP A 5 -17.35 -1.86 5.92
N GLN A 6 -16.87 -0.87 6.67
CA GLN A 6 -15.44 -0.63 6.87
C GLN A 6 -14.76 -1.84 7.52
N LEU A 7 -15.36 -2.41 8.56
CA LEU A 7 -14.86 -3.60 9.25
C LEU A 7 -14.79 -4.82 8.31
N LEU A 8 -15.84 -5.05 7.52
CA LEU A 8 -15.88 -6.15 6.56
C LEU A 8 -14.78 -6.00 5.49
N ILE A 9 -14.66 -4.81 4.91
CA ILE A 9 -13.62 -4.50 3.91
C ILE A 9 -12.23 -4.73 4.50
N THR A 10 -11.99 -4.26 5.73
CA THR A 10 -10.72 -4.42 6.43
C THR A 10 -10.39 -5.89 6.63
N TYR A 11 -11.35 -6.68 7.13
CA TYR A 11 -11.17 -8.11 7.34
C TYR A 11 -10.78 -8.83 6.03
N GLU A 12 -11.52 -8.60 4.95
CA GLU A 12 -11.27 -9.25 3.66
C GLU A 12 -9.91 -8.85 3.07
N CYS A 13 -9.51 -7.59 3.23
CA CYS A 13 -8.21 -7.10 2.79
C CYS A 13 -7.06 -7.77 3.58
N VAL A 14 -7.19 -7.88 4.91
CA VAL A 14 -6.19 -8.54 5.76
C VAL A 14 -6.08 -10.02 5.43
N SER A 15 -7.21 -10.71 5.24
CA SER A 15 -7.22 -12.11 4.82
C SER A 15 -6.52 -12.31 3.47
N ALA A 16 -6.66 -11.38 2.52
CA ALA A 16 -6.02 -11.44 1.22
C ALA A 16 -4.48 -11.34 1.31
N VAL A 17 -3.97 -10.52 2.23
CA VAL A 17 -2.53 -10.39 2.48
C VAL A 17 -1.94 -11.72 2.99
N GLY A 18 -2.64 -12.44 3.86
CA GLY A 18 -2.16 -13.70 4.46
C GLY A 18 -2.01 -14.88 3.48
N THR A 19 -2.26 -14.70 2.17
CA THR A 19 -2.23 -15.77 1.17
C THR A 19 -0.87 -15.98 0.50
N SER A 20 0.11 -15.10 0.73
CA SER A 20 1.45 -15.21 0.15
C SER A 20 2.51 -14.68 1.12
N LEU A 21 3.76 -15.09 0.93
CA LEU A 21 4.93 -14.49 1.59
C LEU A 21 5.66 -13.49 0.68
N ASP A 22 5.30 -13.45 -0.61
CA ASP A 22 5.87 -12.51 -1.56
C ASP A 22 5.13 -11.17 -1.49
N LEU A 23 5.87 -10.10 -1.14
CA LEU A 23 5.30 -8.76 -0.93
C LEU A 23 4.47 -8.30 -2.12
N LYS A 24 4.98 -8.47 -3.34
CA LYS A 24 4.30 -8.04 -4.55
C LYS A 24 2.96 -8.76 -4.71
N LYS A 25 2.95 -10.09 -4.58
CA LYS A 25 1.71 -10.90 -4.64
C LYS A 25 0.73 -10.54 -3.53
N MET A 26 1.20 -10.29 -2.31
CA MET A 26 0.36 -9.84 -1.20
C MET A 26 -0.35 -8.52 -1.53
N ILE A 27 0.41 -7.53 -2.03
CA ILE A 27 -0.13 -6.21 -2.40
C ILE A 27 -1.05 -6.31 -3.62
N GLU A 28 -0.75 -7.14 -4.61
CA GLU A 28 -1.64 -7.37 -5.76
C GLU A 28 -3.00 -7.93 -5.33
N HIS A 29 -3.01 -8.91 -4.42
CA HIS A 29 -4.23 -9.48 -3.85
C HIS A 29 -5.01 -8.44 -3.02
N PHE A 30 -4.32 -7.67 -2.19
CA PHE A 30 -4.91 -6.58 -1.43
C PHE A 30 -5.59 -5.55 -2.36
N LEU A 31 -4.87 -5.00 -3.34
CA LEU A 31 -5.39 -3.98 -4.26
C LEU A 31 -6.62 -4.47 -5.04
N LYS A 32 -6.61 -5.75 -5.44
CA LYS A 32 -7.73 -6.39 -6.11
C LYS A 32 -8.98 -6.45 -5.22
N VAL A 33 -8.83 -6.87 -3.96
CA VAL A 33 -9.97 -6.96 -3.02
C VAL A 33 -10.46 -5.57 -2.66
N PHE A 34 -9.55 -4.68 -2.29
CA PHE A 34 -9.87 -3.29 -1.92
C PHE A 34 -10.61 -2.57 -3.04
N SER A 35 -10.13 -2.64 -4.29
CA SER A 35 -10.76 -1.98 -5.42
C SER A 35 -12.16 -2.51 -5.71
N ARG A 36 -12.35 -3.83 -5.63
CA ARG A 36 -13.66 -4.46 -5.83
C ARG A 36 -14.68 -4.02 -4.78
N LYS A 37 -14.24 -3.87 -3.53
CA LYS A 37 -15.14 -3.55 -2.41
C LYS A 37 -15.45 -2.06 -2.30
N THR A 38 -14.52 -1.21 -2.72
CA THR A 38 -14.69 0.25 -2.71
C THR A 38 -15.27 0.79 -4.02
N GLY A 39 -15.31 -0.02 -5.09
CA GLY A 39 -15.71 0.43 -6.42
C GLY A 39 -14.64 1.26 -7.13
N ALA A 40 -13.39 1.21 -6.68
CA ALA A 40 -12.30 1.94 -7.32
C ALA A 40 -12.05 1.44 -8.75
N ILE A 41 -11.96 2.37 -9.70
CA ILE A 41 -11.75 2.09 -11.14
C ILE A 41 -10.28 1.69 -11.39
N ALA A 42 -9.37 2.28 -10.63
CA ALA A 42 -7.96 1.96 -10.61
C ALA A 42 -7.38 2.21 -9.22
N SER A 43 -6.35 1.46 -8.87
CA SER A 43 -5.60 1.60 -7.62
C SER A 43 -4.12 1.33 -7.86
N ILE A 44 -3.25 2.04 -7.17
CA ILE A 44 -1.80 1.90 -7.27
C ILE A 44 -1.19 1.83 -5.88
N TYR A 45 -0.14 1.01 -5.76
CA TYR A 45 0.73 1.00 -4.60
C TYR A 45 2.09 1.55 -4.99
N TRP A 46 2.54 2.56 -4.25
CA TRP A 46 3.84 3.19 -4.42
C TRP A 46 4.80 2.67 -3.37
N GLU A 47 5.98 2.24 -3.80
CA GLU A 47 7.09 1.87 -2.93
C GLU A 47 8.15 2.97 -2.97
N TYR A 48 8.69 3.33 -1.81
CA TYR A 48 9.74 4.33 -1.73
C TYR A 48 11.09 3.69 -2.10
N ASP A 49 11.71 4.17 -3.18
CA ASP A 49 13.07 3.83 -3.57
C ASP A 49 14.06 4.78 -2.87
N THR A 50 14.83 4.23 -1.94
CA THR A 50 15.86 4.97 -1.20
C THR A 50 17.03 5.40 -2.07
N THR A 51 17.31 4.70 -3.17
CA THR A 51 18.44 5.00 -4.05
C THR A 51 18.16 6.22 -4.93
N GLN A 52 16.92 6.33 -5.42
CA GLN A 52 16.47 7.43 -6.25
C GLN A 52 15.75 8.53 -5.45
N SER A 53 15.55 8.31 -4.14
CA SER A 53 14.80 9.20 -3.25
C SER A 53 13.42 9.57 -3.82
N THR A 54 12.72 8.58 -4.37
CA THR A 54 11.45 8.77 -5.08
C THR A 54 10.50 7.60 -4.86
N TYR A 55 9.23 7.76 -5.23
CA TYR A 55 8.23 6.70 -5.18
C TYR A 55 8.09 6.02 -6.55
N LEU A 56 8.29 4.71 -6.59
CA LEU A 56 8.09 3.88 -7.78
C LEU A 56 6.82 3.04 -7.64
N PRO A 57 6.08 2.82 -8.75
CA PRO A 57 4.87 2.01 -8.70
C PRO A 57 5.24 0.53 -8.58
N LEU A 58 4.85 -0.12 -7.48
CA LEU A 58 5.07 -1.55 -7.29
C LEU A 58 3.97 -2.38 -7.96
N CYS A 59 2.71 -2.00 -7.71
CA CYS A 59 1.53 -2.72 -8.19
C CYS A 59 0.46 -1.74 -8.68
N LEU A 60 -0.14 -2.04 -9.83
CA LEU A 60 -1.29 -1.33 -10.38
C LEU A 60 -2.42 -2.31 -10.67
N TYR A 61 -3.62 -2.01 -10.19
CA TYR A 61 -4.84 -2.76 -10.45
C TYR A 61 -5.87 -1.86 -11.13
N GLY A 62 -6.53 -2.35 -12.18
CA GLY A 62 -7.47 -1.58 -13.00
C GLY A 62 -6.94 -1.29 -14.42
N LYS A 63 -7.56 -0.34 -15.14
CA LYS A 63 -7.12 -0.02 -16.51
C LYS A 63 -5.83 0.79 -16.48
N LYS A 64 -4.80 0.32 -17.20
CA LYS A 64 -3.50 1.00 -17.33
C LYS A 64 -3.59 2.41 -17.89
N SER A 65 -4.64 2.73 -18.64
CA SER A 65 -4.91 4.09 -19.15
C SER A 65 -5.09 5.13 -18.03
N PHE A 66 -5.42 4.71 -16.82
CA PHE A 66 -5.53 5.60 -15.65
C PHE A 66 -4.18 5.81 -14.93
N GLN A 67 -3.14 5.04 -15.24
CA GLN A 67 -1.84 5.18 -14.58
C GLN A 67 -1.26 6.62 -14.67
N PRO A 68 -1.35 7.34 -15.81
CA PRO A 68 -0.86 8.73 -15.88
C PRO A 68 -1.64 9.70 -14.99
N LEU A 69 -2.87 9.34 -14.60
CA LEU A 69 -3.72 10.16 -13.71
C LEU A 69 -3.41 9.91 -12.23
N LEU A 70 -2.70 8.82 -11.91
CA LEU A 70 -2.29 8.49 -10.55
C LEU A 70 -0.91 9.07 -10.31
N THR A 71 -0.84 10.16 -9.55
CA THR A 71 0.41 10.82 -9.22
C THR A 71 1.09 10.15 -8.02
N PRO A 72 2.41 9.98 -8.04
CA PRO A 72 3.15 9.53 -6.86
C PRO A 72 3.02 10.56 -5.72
N PRO A 73 3.15 10.12 -4.46
CA PRO A 73 3.22 11.04 -3.33
C PRO A 73 4.41 12.00 -3.46
N TYR A 74 4.20 13.28 -3.15
CA TYR A 74 5.22 14.33 -3.27
C TYR A 74 6.19 14.40 -2.08
N GLU A 75 5.80 13.85 -0.92
CA GLU A 75 6.57 13.94 0.31
C GLU A 75 6.64 12.57 1.02
N ARG A 76 7.73 12.34 1.75
CA ARG A 76 7.75 11.35 2.84
C ARG A 76 6.62 11.73 3.78
N MET A 77 5.56 10.93 3.85
CA MET A 77 4.45 11.18 4.76
C MET A 77 5.01 11.44 6.18
N GLU A 78 4.85 12.68 6.69
CA GLU A 78 5.47 13.19 7.93
C GLU A 78 5.07 12.39 9.19
N ASN A 79 4.04 11.55 9.09
CA ASN A 79 3.47 10.77 10.19
C ASN A 79 4.22 9.46 10.49
N TYR A 80 5.20 9.09 9.67
CA TYR A 80 5.96 7.86 9.85
C TYR A 80 7.45 8.17 9.92
N THR A 81 8.04 8.02 11.11
CA THR A 81 9.49 8.10 11.26
C THR A 81 10.02 6.67 11.24
N ILE A 82 10.74 6.28 10.19
CA ILE A 82 11.49 5.03 10.22
C ILE A 82 12.73 5.29 11.08
N VAL A 83 12.67 4.87 12.34
CA VAL A 83 13.80 4.98 13.26
C VAL A 83 14.65 3.73 13.09
N HIS A 84 15.88 3.92 12.61
CA HIS A 84 16.83 2.83 12.52
C HIS A 84 17.40 2.58 13.91
N ASP A 85 17.03 1.45 14.51
CA ASP A 85 17.60 1.05 15.79
C ASP A 85 19.02 0.53 15.56
N LYS A 86 20.00 1.17 16.22
CA LYS A 86 21.42 0.85 16.09
C LYS A 86 21.81 -0.40 16.90
N GLU A 87 20.99 -0.82 17.86
CA GLU A 87 21.28 -2.00 18.68
C GLU A 87 20.75 -3.30 18.04
N SER A 88 19.52 -3.30 17.50
CA SER A 88 18.96 -4.50 16.84
C SER A 88 19.19 -4.56 15.32
N GLY A 89 19.65 -3.46 14.70
CA GLY A 89 19.86 -3.37 13.26
C GLY A 89 18.57 -3.36 12.43
N LYS A 90 17.41 -3.16 13.07
CA LYS A 90 16.10 -3.18 12.41
C LYS A 90 15.54 -1.76 12.21
N ASN A 91 14.80 -1.59 11.12
CA ASN A 91 14.02 -0.40 10.84
C ASN A 91 12.68 -0.48 11.60
N LEU A 92 12.48 0.41 12.57
CA LEU A 92 11.25 0.50 13.35
C LEU A 92 10.35 1.58 12.76
N LEU A 93 9.12 1.21 12.44
CA LEU A 93 8.11 2.15 11.96
C LEU A 93 7.47 2.85 13.16
N HIS A 94 7.81 4.12 13.38
CA HIS A 94 7.18 4.94 14.41
C HIS A 94 6.05 5.77 13.80
N VAL A 95 4.82 5.52 14.25
CA VAL A 95 3.63 6.30 13.87
C VAL A 95 3.42 7.37 14.95
N LYS A 96 3.36 8.64 14.57
CA LYS A 96 3.02 9.75 15.48
C LYS A 96 1.54 9.73 15.87
#